data_AF-A0A3C7WIQ9-F1
#
_entry.id   AF-A0A3C7WIQ9-F1
#
_cell.length_a   1.000
_cell.length_b   1.000
_cell.length_c   1.000
_cell.angle_alpha   90.00
_cell.angle_beta   90.00
_cell.angle_gamma   90.00
#
_symmetry.space_group_name_H-M   'P 1'
#
loop_
_entity.id
_entity.type
_entity.pdbx_description
1 polymer ?
#
loop_
_entity_poly.entity_id
_entity_poly.type
_entity_poly.pdbx_seq_one_letter_code
_entity_poly.pdbx_strand_id
1 'polypeptide(L)'
;MSTDNAYVKLDKLNLAAEVSGVIAEVAVRANQPVRRGDLLVRLDDASYRLAVDEAEAELARARNELQARRAEFAEAEAALARAERDAAFFARDLARSEQLSSIAVSESQLDERRQALERARADIHINQQRLSRLRAELGGDPALPLDQQADIRAARARLERAR
;
A
#
# COMPACT_ATOMS: atom_id res chain seq x y z
N MET A 1 39.73 -61.97 -39.22
CA MET A 1 39.76 -60.67 -38.51
C MET A 1 38.43 -59.99 -38.79
N SER A 2 37.54 -59.87 -37.79
CA SER A 2 36.26 -59.16 -37.93
C SER A 2 36.37 -57.88 -37.11
N THR A 3 36.29 -56.74 -37.77
CA THR A 3 36.25 -55.43 -37.11
C THR A 3 34.82 -55.14 -36.68
N ASP A 4 34.60 -55.16 -35.37
CA ASP A 4 33.38 -54.69 -34.71
C ASP A 4 33.38 -53.16 -34.69
N ASN A 5 32.77 -52.55 -35.71
CA ASN A 5 32.53 -51.11 -35.73
C ASN A 5 31.02 -50.86 -35.62
N ALA A 6 30.51 -50.94 -34.39
CA ALA A 6 29.16 -50.49 -34.07
C ALA A 6 29.22 -49.02 -33.61
N TYR A 7 28.80 -48.09 -34.47
CA TYR A 7 28.60 -46.69 -34.07
C TYR A 7 27.24 -46.55 -33.39
N VAL A 8 27.25 -46.37 -32.07
CA VAL A 8 26.04 -46.01 -31.31
C VAL A 8 25.77 -44.52 -31.49
N LYS A 9 24.75 -44.16 -32.28
CA LYS A 9 24.20 -42.81 -32.29
C LYS A 9 23.32 -42.65 -31.05
N LEU A 10 23.79 -41.87 -30.08
CA LEU A 10 23.00 -41.41 -28.95
C LEU A 10 22.51 -40.00 -29.24
N ASP A 11 21.20 -39.82 -29.28
CA ASP A 11 20.59 -38.48 -29.23
C ASP A 11 20.87 -37.89 -27.84
N LYS A 12 21.59 -36.76 -27.82
CA LYS A 12 21.94 -36.04 -26.60
C LYS A 12 21.02 -34.84 -26.44
N LEU A 13 20.36 -34.74 -25.28
CA LEU A 13 19.59 -33.57 -24.88
C LEU A 13 20.41 -32.77 -23.85
N ASN A 14 20.55 -31.47 -24.10
CA ASN A 14 21.15 -30.56 -23.14
C ASN A 14 20.06 -30.04 -22.20
N LEU A 15 20.29 -30.16 -20.90
CA LEU A 15 19.44 -29.59 -19.86
C LEU A 15 20.08 -28.29 -19.38
N ALA A 16 19.28 -27.23 -19.26
CA ALA A 16 19.68 -25.96 -18.69
C ALA A 16 18.68 -25.57 -17.60
N ALA A 17 19.17 -24.93 -16.54
CA ALA A 17 18.31 -24.33 -15.53
C ALA A 17 17.63 -23.08 -16.12
N GLU A 18 16.38 -22.82 -15.72
CA GLU A 18 15.66 -21.60 -16.09
C GLU A 18 16.22 -20.35 -15.41
N VAL A 19 16.97 -20.54 -14.31
CA VAL A 19 17.58 -19.49 -13.50
C VAL A 19 19.09 -19.72 -13.33
N SER A 20 19.85 -18.63 -13.32
CA SER A 20 21.30 -18.65 -13.10
C SER A 20 21.61 -18.71 -11.59
N GLY A 21 22.28 -19.74 -11.13
CA GLY A 21 22.62 -19.88 -9.70
C GLY A 21 23.89 -20.71 -9.46
N VAL A 22 24.38 -20.66 -8.22
CA VAL A 22 25.49 -21.51 -7.78
C VAL A 22 24.97 -22.93 -7.56
N ILE A 23 25.70 -23.92 -8.05
CA ILE A 23 25.34 -25.34 -7.81
C ILE A 23 25.72 -25.69 -6.37
N ALA A 24 24.72 -26.03 -5.55
CA ALA A 24 24.93 -26.53 -4.19
C ALA A 24 25.22 -28.03 -4.18
N GLU A 25 24.58 -28.80 -5.08
CA GLU A 25 24.74 -30.25 -5.13
C GLU A 25 24.45 -30.80 -6.54
N VAL A 26 25.19 -31.83 -6.93
CA VAL A 26 24.88 -32.67 -8.10
C VAL A 26 24.48 -34.05 -7.56
N ALA A 27 23.20 -34.42 -7.74
CA ALA A 27 22.61 -35.61 -7.13
C ALA A 27 22.75 -36.88 -7.98
N VAL A 28 23.36 -36.77 -9.17
CA VAL A 28 23.51 -37.85 -10.14
C VAL A 28 24.96 -38.04 -10.58
N ARG A 29 25.26 -39.25 -11.07
CA ARG A 29 26.58 -39.62 -11.62
C ARG A 29 26.50 -39.84 -13.12
N ALA A 30 27.64 -39.81 -13.80
CA ALA A 30 27.71 -40.07 -15.24
C ALA A 30 27.11 -41.46 -15.59
N ASN A 31 26.30 -41.50 -16.65
CA ASN A 31 25.60 -42.69 -17.15
C ASN A 31 24.58 -43.31 -16.18
N GLN A 32 24.19 -42.60 -15.12
CA GLN A 32 23.11 -43.05 -14.23
C GLN A 32 21.76 -42.98 -14.96
N PRO A 33 20.96 -44.07 -15.00
CA PRO A 33 19.61 -44.01 -15.52
C PRO A 33 18.73 -43.17 -14.58
N VAL A 34 18.04 -42.19 -15.14
CA VAL A 34 17.14 -41.27 -14.41
C VAL A 34 15.73 -41.34 -15.00
N ARG A 35 14.74 -41.06 -14.17
CA ARG A 35 13.32 -40.97 -14.55
C ARG A 35 12.87 -39.52 -14.52
N ARG A 36 11.74 -39.24 -15.18
CA ARG A 36 11.12 -37.92 -15.14
C ARG A 36 10.79 -37.55 -13.69
N GLY A 37 11.29 -36.39 -13.25
CA GLY A 37 11.09 -35.89 -11.90
C GLY A 37 12.25 -36.14 -10.94
N ASP A 38 13.28 -36.89 -11.35
CA ASP A 38 14.46 -37.09 -10.52
C ASP A 38 15.25 -35.79 -10.35
N LEU A 39 15.69 -35.50 -9.12
CA LEU A 39 16.58 -34.39 -8.83
C LEU A 39 17.95 -34.68 -9.47
N LEU A 40 18.38 -33.80 -10.36
CA LEU A 40 19.69 -33.92 -11.01
C LEU A 40 20.71 -32.98 -10.37
N VAL A 41 20.31 -31.72 -10.16
CA VAL A 41 21.14 -30.65 -9.62
C VAL A 41 20.30 -29.81 -8.67
N ARG A 42 20.89 -29.42 -7.54
CA ARG A 42 20.31 -28.47 -6.58
C ARG A 42 21.11 -27.18 -6.62
N LEU A 43 20.44 -26.05 -6.80
CA LEU A 43 21.05 -24.72 -6.72
C LEU A 43 21.05 -24.25 -5.26
N ASP A 44 21.99 -23.36 -4.92
CA ASP A 44 21.97 -22.61 -3.67
C ASP A 44 20.82 -21.60 -3.70
N ASP A 45 19.88 -21.74 -2.77
CA ASP A 45 18.66 -20.96 -2.70
C ASP A 45 18.77 -19.74 -1.77
N ALA A 46 19.91 -19.55 -1.08
CA ALA A 46 20.05 -18.51 -0.05
C ALA A 46 19.73 -17.10 -0.58
N SER A 47 20.28 -16.72 -1.73
CA SER A 47 20.04 -15.42 -2.35
C SER A 47 18.60 -15.24 -2.83
N TYR A 48 17.96 -16.32 -3.29
CA TYR A 48 16.56 -16.28 -3.73
C TYR A 48 15.61 -16.15 -2.55
N ARG A 49 15.87 -16.88 -1.46
CA ARG A 49 15.13 -16.75 -0.20
C ARG A 49 15.22 -15.35 0.37
N LEU A 50 16.43 -14.78 0.40
CA LEU A 50 16.61 -13.40 0.85
C LEU A 50 15.82 -12.40 -0.02
N ALA A 51 15.83 -12.58 -1.34
CA ALA A 51 15.05 -11.73 -2.24
C ALA A 51 13.53 -11.84 -2.00
N VAL A 52 13.02 -13.04 -1.68
CA VAL A 52 11.62 -13.23 -1.27
C VAL A 52 11.35 -12.52 0.06
N ASP A 53 12.19 -12.72 1.08
CA ASP A 53 12.03 -12.10 2.40
C ASP A 53 12.04 -10.56 2.31
N GLU A 54 12.94 -9.99 1.49
CA GLU A 54 12.99 -8.56 1.21
C GLU A 54 11.69 -8.05 0.55
N ALA A 55 11.19 -8.77 -0.46
CA ALA A 55 9.96 -8.39 -1.15
C ALA A 55 8.70 -8.54 -0.26
N GLU A 56 8.66 -9.54 0.64
CA GLU A 56 7.61 -9.67 1.65
C GLU A 56 7.65 -8.52 2.65
N ALA A 57 8.84 -8.10 3.08
CA ALA A 57 9.02 -6.93 3.95
C ALA A 57 8.61 -5.62 3.25
N GLU A 58 8.91 -5.45 1.96
CA GLU A 58 8.42 -4.30 1.18
C GLU A 58 6.89 -4.27 1.10
N LEU A 59 6.25 -5.42 0.86
CA LEU A 59 4.79 -5.52 0.83
C LEU A 59 4.17 -5.19 2.19
N ALA A 60 4.74 -5.70 3.28
CA ALA A 60 4.29 -5.38 4.63
C ALA A 60 4.41 -3.87 4.94
N ARG A 61 5.53 -3.25 4.53
CA ARG A 61 5.76 -1.80 4.67
C ARG A 61 4.72 -0.99 3.91
N ALA A 62 4.48 -1.32 2.64
CA ALA A 62 3.48 -0.64 1.81
C ALA A 62 2.07 -0.73 2.43
N ARG A 63 1.70 -1.89 3.01
CA ARG A 63 0.43 -2.06 3.75
C ARG A 63 0.33 -1.14 4.96
N ASN A 64 1.39 -1.08 5.77
CA ASN A 64 1.42 -0.23 6.96
C ASN A 64 1.34 1.26 6.61
N GLU A 65 2.07 1.71 5.60
CA GLU A 65 2.02 3.09 5.12
C GLU A 65 0.62 3.48 4.63
N LEU A 66 -0.02 2.61 3.85
CA LEU A 66 -1.38 2.84 3.38
C LEU A 66 -2.40 2.89 4.54
N GLN A 67 -2.23 2.01 5.54
CA GLN A 67 -3.08 2.02 6.73
C GLN A 67 -2.90 3.32 7.54
N ALA A 68 -1.67 3.81 7.69
CA ALA A 68 -1.39 5.08 8.35
C ALA A 68 -2.07 6.26 7.62
N ARG A 69 -1.93 6.34 6.29
CA ARG A 69 -2.60 7.39 5.48
C ARG A 69 -4.12 7.35 5.58
N ARG A 70 -4.73 6.15 5.69
CA ARG A 70 -6.18 6.02 5.94
C ARG A 70 -6.59 6.51 7.31
N ALA A 71 -5.79 6.24 8.33
CA ALA A 71 -6.04 6.74 9.68
C ALA A 71 -5.99 8.28 9.71
N GLU A 72 -4.99 8.88 9.05
CA GLU A 72 -4.90 10.34 8.90
C GLU A 72 -6.10 10.93 8.15
N PHE A 73 -6.59 10.24 7.11
CA PHE A 73 -7.80 10.65 6.39
C PHE A 73 -9.04 10.63 7.29
N ALA A 74 -9.24 9.54 8.04
CA ALA A 74 -10.36 9.41 8.98
C ALA A 74 -10.29 10.44 10.12
N GLU A 75 -9.08 10.78 10.59
CA GLU A 75 -8.88 11.87 11.55
C GLU A 75 -9.29 13.23 10.96
N ALA A 76 -8.92 13.51 9.72
CA ALA A 76 -9.31 14.74 9.04
C ALA A 76 -10.83 14.82 8.80
N GLU A 77 -11.50 13.70 8.50
CA GLU A 77 -12.96 13.62 8.43
C GLU A 77 -13.60 13.97 9.78
N ALA A 78 -13.08 13.41 10.88
CA ALA A 78 -13.57 13.72 12.22
C ALA A 78 -13.34 15.19 12.60
N ALA A 79 -12.22 15.77 12.18
CA ALA A 79 -11.90 17.18 12.38
C ALA A 79 -12.85 18.10 11.60
N LEU A 80 -13.15 17.79 10.34
CA LEU A 80 -14.14 18.51 9.55
C LEU A 80 -15.53 18.45 10.21
N ALA A 81 -15.98 17.25 10.59
CA ALA A 81 -17.27 17.08 11.27
C ALA A 81 -17.33 17.85 12.59
N ARG A 82 -16.21 18.01 13.30
CA ARG A 82 -16.13 18.86 14.49
C ARG A 82 -16.30 20.34 14.13
N ALA A 83 -15.55 20.84 13.15
CA ALA A 83 -15.65 22.22 12.69
C ALA A 83 -17.07 22.59 12.23
N GLU A 84 -17.77 21.67 11.54
CA GLU A 84 -19.17 21.83 11.14
C GLU A 84 -20.11 21.97 12.34
N ARG A 85 -19.92 21.15 13.39
CA ARG A 85 -20.71 21.26 14.63
C ARG A 85 -20.45 22.57 15.35
N ASP A 86 -19.21 23.03 15.39
CA ASP A 86 -18.83 24.28 16.04
C ASP A 86 -19.42 25.49 15.29
N ALA A 87 -19.34 25.50 13.96
CA ALA A 87 -19.99 26.54 13.15
C ALA A 87 -21.52 26.54 13.33
N ALA A 88 -22.15 25.37 13.39
CA ALA A 88 -23.59 25.27 13.66
C ALA A 88 -23.95 25.76 15.06
N PHE A 89 -23.08 25.55 16.06
CA PHE A 89 -23.25 26.10 17.40
C PHE A 89 -23.17 27.63 17.39
N PHE A 90 -22.11 28.21 16.82
CA PHE A 90 -21.95 29.66 16.75
C PHE A 90 -23.04 30.34 15.94
N ALA A 91 -23.55 29.69 14.88
CA ALA A 91 -24.68 30.21 14.11
C ALA A 91 -25.95 30.32 14.96
N ARG A 92 -26.27 29.28 15.75
CA ARG A 92 -27.41 29.32 16.69
C ARG A 92 -27.21 30.35 17.79
N ASP A 93 -25.98 30.49 18.28
CA ASP A 93 -25.64 31.42 19.36
C ASP A 93 -25.74 32.88 18.92
N LEU A 94 -25.25 33.19 17.71
CA LEU A 94 -25.42 34.51 17.08
C LEU A 94 -26.91 34.81 16.85
N ALA A 95 -27.66 33.90 16.25
CA ALA A 95 -29.09 34.10 15.97
C ALA A 95 -29.90 34.38 17.26
N ARG A 96 -29.59 33.67 18.35
CA ARG A 96 -30.20 33.91 19.66
C ARG A 96 -29.87 35.30 20.19
N SER A 97 -28.61 35.74 20.06
CA SER A 97 -28.19 37.07 20.51
C SER A 97 -28.80 38.20 19.70
N GLU A 98 -28.93 38.03 18.38
CA GLU A 98 -29.59 39.02 17.52
C GLU A 98 -31.06 39.20 17.90
N GLN A 99 -31.75 38.12 18.29
CA GLN A 99 -33.11 38.18 18.82
C GLN A 99 -33.22 38.93 20.16
N LEU A 100 -32.18 38.87 21.00
CA LEU A 100 -32.12 39.49 22.33
C LEU A 100 -31.47 40.88 22.34
N SER A 101 -30.98 41.35 21.19
CA SER A 101 -30.21 42.61 21.04
C SER A 101 -30.98 43.86 21.47
N SER A 102 -32.30 43.84 21.37
CA SER A 102 -33.17 44.95 21.81
C SER A 102 -33.32 45.05 23.34
N ILE A 103 -32.85 44.05 24.11
CA ILE A 103 -33.08 43.93 25.55
C ILE A 103 -31.77 43.81 26.35
N ALA A 104 -30.78 43.04 25.88
CA ALA A 104 -29.70 42.58 26.78
C ALA A 104 -28.31 42.35 26.15
N VAL A 105 -28.06 42.68 24.88
CA VAL A 105 -26.77 42.41 24.21
C VAL A 105 -26.21 43.68 23.57
N SER A 106 -24.94 44.00 23.83
CA SER A 106 -24.26 45.15 23.21
C SER A 106 -23.78 44.83 21.79
N GLU A 107 -23.60 45.86 20.96
CA GLU A 107 -23.09 45.72 19.59
C GLU A 107 -21.74 45.01 19.53
N SER A 108 -20.81 45.34 20.45
CA SER A 108 -19.51 44.65 20.59
C SER A 108 -19.65 43.14 20.81
N GLN A 109 -20.63 42.70 21.61
CA GLN A 109 -20.86 41.27 21.85
C GLN A 109 -21.43 40.56 20.61
N LEU A 110 -22.26 41.24 19.81
CA LEU A 110 -22.73 40.69 18.54
C LEU A 110 -21.59 40.56 17.54
N ASP A 111 -20.70 41.55 17.47
CA ASP A 111 -19.54 41.50 16.58
C ASP A 111 -18.56 40.39 16.97
N GLU A 112 -18.31 40.18 18.26
CA GLU A 112 -17.51 39.04 18.74
C GLU A 112 -18.11 37.68 18.33
N ARG A 113 -19.45 37.53 18.43
CA ARG A 113 -20.17 36.31 18.02
C ARG A 113 -20.15 36.11 16.50
N ARG A 114 -20.29 37.19 15.73
CA ARG A 114 -20.12 37.17 14.26
C ARG A 114 -18.73 36.70 13.88
N GLN A 115 -17.70 37.27 14.50
CA GLN A 115 -16.32 36.85 14.25
C GLN A 115 -16.08 35.40 14.66
N ALA A 116 -16.69 34.91 15.74
CA ALA A 116 -16.59 33.50 16.13
C ALA A 116 -17.18 32.56 15.07
N LEU A 117 -18.35 32.90 14.52
CA LEU A 117 -18.95 32.14 13.43
C LEU A 117 -18.08 32.17 12.16
N GLU A 118 -17.55 33.33 11.78
CA GLU A 118 -16.68 33.45 10.59
C GLU A 118 -15.39 32.64 10.74
N ARG A 119 -14.77 32.63 11.93
CA ARG A 119 -13.62 31.76 12.21
C ARG A 119 -13.97 30.28 12.06
N ALA A 120 -15.09 29.84 12.64
CA ALA A 120 -15.53 28.45 12.52
C ALA A 120 -15.84 28.04 11.06
N ARG A 121 -16.37 28.96 10.24
CA ARG A 121 -16.55 28.75 8.79
C ARG A 121 -15.23 28.64 8.06
N ALA A 122 -14.24 29.47 8.40
CA ALA A 122 -12.90 29.36 7.84
C ALA A 122 -12.25 28.01 8.19
N ASP A 123 -12.45 27.52 9.42
CA ASP A 123 -11.95 26.22 9.85
C ASP A 123 -12.57 25.07 9.05
N ILE A 124 -13.86 25.13 8.71
CA ILE A 124 -14.47 24.16 7.79
C ILE A 124 -13.73 24.14 6.45
N HIS A 125 -13.48 25.30 5.86
CA HIS A 125 -12.77 25.39 4.58
C HIS A 125 -11.35 24.82 4.68
N ILE A 126 -10.61 25.14 5.74
CA ILE A 126 -9.25 24.59 5.97
C ILE A 126 -9.29 23.06 6.07
N ASN A 127 -10.24 22.50 6.83
CA ASN A 127 -10.38 21.05 6.99
C ASN A 127 -10.81 20.37 5.68
N GLN A 128 -11.66 20.99 4.87
CA GLN A 128 -12.02 20.50 3.54
C GLN A 128 -10.80 20.43 2.60
N GLN A 129 -9.95 21.47 2.60
CA GLN A 129 -8.72 21.46 1.81
C GLN A 129 -7.74 20.37 2.27
N ARG A 130 -7.60 20.18 3.60
CA ARG A 130 -6.79 19.08 4.17
C ARG A 130 -7.31 17.72 3.72
N LEU A 131 -8.62 17.51 3.74
CA LEU A 131 -9.25 16.26 3.33
C LEU A 131 -9.09 15.99 1.83
N SER A 132 -9.21 17.03 1.00
CA SER A 132 -8.95 16.94 -0.45
C SER A 132 -7.51 16.50 -0.75
N ARG A 133 -6.53 17.10 -0.05
CA ARG A 133 -5.12 16.72 -0.17
C ARG A 133 -4.88 15.25 0.22
N LEU A 134 -5.39 14.83 1.38
CA LEU A 134 -5.23 13.45 1.85
C LEU A 134 -5.93 12.44 0.92
N ARG A 135 -7.08 12.80 0.33
CA ARG A 135 -7.74 11.98 -0.69
C ARG A 135 -6.88 11.79 -1.94
N ALA A 136 -6.21 12.86 -2.40
CA ALA A 136 -5.31 12.79 -3.53
C ALA A 136 -4.08 11.92 -3.24
N GLU A 137 -3.52 12.01 -2.02
CA GLU A 137 -2.39 11.17 -1.56
C GLU A 137 -2.75 9.67 -1.46
N LEU A 138 -4.04 9.35 -1.26
CA LEU A 138 -4.57 7.99 -1.26
C LEU A 138 -4.90 7.46 -2.67
N GLY A 139 -4.60 8.21 -3.73
CA GLY A 139 -4.85 7.78 -5.11
C GLY A 139 -6.32 7.89 -5.54
N GLY A 140 -7.09 8.76 -4.88
CA GLY A 140 -8.46 9.11 -5.26
C GLY A 140 -9.53 8.46 -4.40
N ASP A 141 -9.66 7.13 -4.45
CA ASP A 141 -10.70 6.42 -3.69
C ASP A 141 -10.13 5.79 -2.40
N PRO A 142 -10.34 6.42 -1.22
CA PRO A 142 -9.89 5.90 0.06
C PRO A 142 -10.65 4.64 0.49
N ALA A 143 -11.81 4.34 -0.11
CA ALA A 143 -12.67 3.21 0.24
C ALA A 143 -12.32 1.92 -0.51
N LEU A 144 -11.43 1.95 -1.51
CA LEU A 144 -10.98 0.74 -2.18
C LEU A 144 -10.37 -0.26 -1.17
N PRO A 145 -10.51 -1.58 -1.36
CA PRO A 145 -9.78 -2.55 -0.54
C PRO A 145 -8.27 -2.32 -0.62
N LEU A 146 -7.54 -2.53 0.49
CA LEU A 146 -6.08 -2.33 0.56
C LEU A 146 -5.35 -3.04 -0.60
N ASP A 147 -5.79 -4.25 -0.96
CA ASP A 147 -5.17 -5.08 -2.01
C ASP A 147 -5.36 -4.55 -3.44
N GLN A 148 -6.30 -3.64 -3.68
CA GLN A 148 -6.57 -3.07 -5.00
C GLN A 148 -5.85 -1.73 -5.24
N GLN A 149 -5.24 -1.17 -4.18
CA GLN A 149 -4.47 0.06 -4.25
C GLN A 149 -3.19 -0.15 -5.08
N ALA A 150 -2.82 0.86 -5.88
CA ALA A 150 -1.70 0.77 -6.82
C ALA A 150 -0.39 0.37 -6.13
N ASP A 151 -0.11 0.95 -4.97
CA ASP A 151 1.12 0.70 -4.20
C ASP A 151 1.22 -0.76 -3.73
N ILE A 152 0.10 -1.34 -3.26
CA ILE A 152 0.05 -2.74 -2.82
C ILE A 152 0.17 -3.71 -4.00
N ARG A 153 -0.45 -3.38 -5.15
CA ARG A 153 -0.31 -4.18 -6.37
C ARG A 153 1.13 -4.18 -6.88
N ALA A 154 1.80 -3.03 -6.84
CA ALA A 154 3.20 -2.91 -7.24
C ALA A 154 4.12 -3.73 -6.32
N ALA A 155 3.93 -3.65 -5.00
CA ALA A 155 4.69 -4.45 -4.04
C ALA A 155 4.42 -5.95 -4.19
N ARG A 156 3.17 -6.36 -4.40
CA ARG A 156 2.81 -7.76 -4.69
C ARG A 156 3.46 -8.25 -5.98
N ALA A 157 3.46 -7.45 -7.04
CA ALA A 157 4.11 -7.82 -8.29
C ALA A 157 5.63 -8.00 -8.15
N ARG A 158 6.30 -7.30 -7.22
CA ARG A 158 7.72 -7.53 -6.91
C ARG A 158 7.92 -8.85 -6.17
N LEU A 159 7.06 -9.15 -5.19
CA LEU A 159 7.08 -10.43 -4.49
C LEU A 159 6.89 -11.61 -5.44
N GLU A 160 5.95 -11.53 -6.37
CA GLU A 160 5.72 -12.59 -7.37
C GLU A 160 6.87 -12.76 -8.37
N ARG A 161 7.74 -11.75 -8.56
CA ARG A 161 8.97 -11.89 -9.36
C ARG A 161 10.14 -12.48 -8.59
N ALA A 162 10.10 -12.41 -7.26
CA ALA A 162 11.15 -12.96 -6.40
C ALA A 162 10.96 -14.45 -6.10
N ARG A 163 9.74 -14.97 -6.32
CA ARG A 163 9.34 -16.37 -6.18
C ARG A 163 9.61 -17.15 -7.47
#